data_AF-A0A966SP73-F1
#
_entry.id   AF-A0A966SP73-F1
#
_cell.length_a   1.000
_cell.length_b   1.000
_cell.length_c   1.000
_cell.angle_alpha   90.00
_cell.angle_beta   90.00
_cell.angle_gamma   90.00
#
_symmetry.space_group_name_H-M   'P 1'
#
loop_
_entity.id
_entity.type
_entity.pdbx_description
1 polymer ?
#
loop_
_entity_poly.entity_id
_entity_poly.type
_entity_poly.pdbx_seq_one_letter_code
_entity_poly.pdbx_strand_id
1 'polypeptide(L)'
;MNQRHFARQLTQLLAVSTVFAAAATRADVKLPAIFADHMVLQRDQKVPVWGWADEGERVTVEFAGQKVETTAQGGKWSVALTPLKTSSTGAKFKVSGKNKVEFDDVLVGEVWFCSGQSNMEWNVASSKDKDKEIAAANNPRIRHFKVPHVTAVEPQTEVKTVGGWQATTPATVGNFTAVGYFFAREIEKAMDVPIGLIGCNWGGTRIEPWTPPVGFQSVPALKADFADKLATFPARTPAVILETQPVLDEKGKPTVDKNGRPVTKPVLDEKGKQKQRPFLDRDGKPVMNVSSGSPLSIYNGMVHPIIPYAIRGALWYQGESNNGEGMLYFEKKKALINGWRTLWKQGDFPFFFVQLAPYRYNNPERLPGIWEAQAATLSIPNTGMAVTTDVSTVGNIHPPDKQTVGHRLALWALAKTYNQSITSYASPLFD
;
A
#
# COMPACT_ATOMS: atom_id res chain seq x y z
N MET A 1 15.11 6.75 91.52
CA MET A 1 16.13 7.59 90.87
C MET A 1 16.97 6.71 89.96
N ASN A 2 17.08 7.11 88.68
CA ASN A 2 18.00 6.63 87.63
C ASN A 2 17.83 5.21 87.06
N GLN A 3 17.25 5.22 85.85
CA GLN A 3 17.31 4.16 84.83
C GLN A 3 18.74 3.84 84.41
N ARG A 4 19.08 2.54 84.28
CA ARG A 4 20.10 2.02 83.35
C ARG A 4 19.77 0.59 82.90
N HIS A 5 19.66 0.46 81.58
CA HIS A 5 20.05 -0.65 80.69
C HIS A 5 19.50 -2.07 80.90
N PHE A 6 18.86 -2.60 79.85
CA PHE A 6 19.46 -3.70 79.07
C PHE A 6 18.96 -3.68 77.63
N ALA A 7 19.90 -3.66 76.69
CA ALA A 7 19.72 -3.68 75.25
C ALA A 7 19.60 -5.12 74.73
N ARG A 8 18.92 -5.33 73.59
CA ARG A 8 19.42 -6.23 72.52
C ARG A 8 18.59 -6.15 71.24
N GLN A 9 19.35 -5.99 70.14
CA GLN A 9 19.08 -6.39 68.75
C GLN A 9 18.14 -5.51 67.92
N LEU A 10 18.73 -4.59 67.15
CA LEU A 10 18.17 -4.18 65.87
C LEU A 10 19.20 -4.45 64.76
N THR A 11 18.78 -5.32 63.85
CA THR A 11 19.45 -5.78 62.63
C THR A 11 19.70 -4.61 61.69
N GLN A 12 20.96 -4.37 61.30
CA GLN A 12 21.29 -3.51 60.17
C GLN A 12 20.96 -4.25 58.87
N LEU A 13 19.87 -3.86 58.21
CA LEU A 13 19.61 -4.23 56.81
C LEU A 13 20.13 -3.10 55.92
N LEU A 14 21.21 -3.41 55.19
CA LEU A 14 21.77 -2.58 54.13
C LEU A 14 20.79 -2.62 52.93
N ALA A 15 20.03 -1.56 52.72
CA ALA A 15 19.23 -1.41 51.51
C ALA A 15 20.15 -0.94 50.36
N VAL A 16 20.59 -1.88 49.52
CA VAL A 16 21.24 -1.56 48.25
C VAL A 16 20.16 -1.17 47.25
N SER A 17 19.97 0.14 47.07
CA SER A 17 19.11 0.69 46.02
C SER A 17 19.84 0.59 44.67
N THR A 18 19.64 -0.50 43.92
CA THR A 18 20.02 -0.57 42.51
C THR A 18 19.14 0.35 41.69
N VAL A 19 19.68 1.54 41.35
CA VAL A 19 19.12 2.43 40.33
C VAL A 19 19.34 1.77 38.97
N PHE A 20 18.30 1.16 38.41
CA PHE A 20 18.27 0.87 36.98
C PHE A 20 18.12 2.20 36.24
N ALA A 21 19.24 2.80 35.82
CA ALA A 21 19.21 3.81 34.78
C ALA A 21 18.73 3.12 33.50
N ALA A 22 17.44 3.31 33.16
CA ALA A 22 16.95 2.98 31.84
C ALA A 22 17.76 3.79 30.84
N ALA A 23 18.67 3.14 30.12
CA ALA A 23 19.32 3.75 28.96
C ALA A 23 18.18 4.12 28.00
N ALA A 24 17.89 5.42 27.89
CA ALA A 24 17.01 5.92 26.86
C ALA A 24 17.59 5.46 25.53
N THR A 25 16.91 4.52 24.88
CA THR A 25 17.24 4.08 23.53
C THR A 25 17.13 5.30 22.62
N ARG A 26 18.29 5.87 22.23
CA ARG A 26 18.39 7.01 21.31
C ARG A 26 17.76 6.64 19.97
N ALA A 27 16.70 7.32 19.57
CA ALA A 27 16.13 7.15 18.23
C ALA A 27 16.50 8.35 17.36
N ASP A 28 17.36 8.12 16.38
CA ASP A 28 17.71 9.06 15.33
C ASP A 28 16.48 9.42 14.45
N VAL A 29 16.52 10.57 13.78
CA VAL A 29 15.53 10.94 12.76
C VAL A 29 15.42 9.84 11.72
N LYS A 30 14.20 9.36 11.49
CA LYS A 30 13.85 8.33 10.51
C LYS A 30 12.65 8.77 9.68
N LEU A 31 12.64 8.42 8.40
CA LEU A 31 11.49 8.58 7.50
C LEU A 31 10.94 7.22 7.05
N PRO A 32 9.65 7.15 6.65
CA PRO A 32 9.09 5.95 6.04
C PRO A 32 9.79 5.63 4.71
N ALA A 33 9.81 4.35 4.31
CA ALA A 33 10.56 3.89 3.13
C ALA A 33 10.13 4.50 1.78
N ILE A 34 9.00 5.22 1.73
CA ILE A 34 8.58 5.97 0.54
C ILE A 34 9.47 7.19 0.28
N PHE A 35 10.14 7.71 1.30
CA PHE A 35 11.22 8.67 1.14
C PHE A 35 12.52 7.89 0.99
N ALA A 36 13.07 7.89 -0.23
CA ALA A 36 14.28 7.18 -0.58
C ALA A 36 14.94 7.85 -1.79
N ASP A 37 16.15 7.41 -2.13
CA ASP A 37 16.80 7.77 -3.39
C ASP A 37 15.87 7.51 -4.57
N HIS A 38 16.04 8.31 -5.62
CA HIS A 38 15.22 8.23 -6.83
C HIS A 38 13.72 8.52 -6.63
N MET A 39 13.25 9.00 -5.48
CA MET A 39 11.83 9.33 -5.35
C MET A 39 11.37 10.46 -6.29
N VAL A 40 10.07 10.51 -6.55
CA VAL A 40 9.42 11.62 -7.28
C VAL A 40 8.46 12.32 -6.33
N LEU A 41 8.70 13.60 -6.07
CA LEU A 41 7.79 14.45 -5.29
C LEU A 41 6.77 15.12 -6.22
N GLN A 42 5.55 15.28 -5.73
CA GLN A 42 4.45 15.87 -6.49
C GLN A 42 4.60 17.40 -6.63
N ARG A 43 4.42 17.92 -7.85
CA ARG A 43 4.41 19.36 -8.15
C ARG A 43 3.06 20.03 -7.90
N ASP A 44 3.08 21.36 -7.86
CA ASP A 44 1.91 22.25 -7.90
C ASP A 44 0.92 22.10 -6.72
N GLN A 45 1.33 21.42 -5.65
CA GLN A 45 0.58 21.32 -4.39
C GLN A 45 1.55 21.16 -3.21
N LYS A 46 1.05 21.36 -1.99
CA LYS A 46 1.84 21.14 -0.78
C LYS A 46 2.33 19.70 -0.74
N VAL A 47 3.59 19.51 -0.34
CA VAL A 47 4.20 18.17 -0.21
C VAL A 47 4.45 17.87 1.26
N PRO A 48 3.62 17.01 1.88
CA PRO A 48 3.86 16.55 3.23
C PRO A 48 5.14 15.73 3.32
N VAL A 49 5.93 16.00 4.36
CA VAL A 49 7.11 15.23 4.73
C VAL A 49 6.96 14.91 6.21
N TRP A 50 7.16 13.65 6.58
CA TRP A 50 6.95 13.18 7.94
C TRP A 50 7.90 12.06 8.31
N GLY A 51 8.00 11.81 9.61
CA GLY A 51 8.83 10.75 10.14
C GLY A 51 8.74 10.65 11.65
N TRP A 52 9.77 10.02 12.21
CA TRP A 52 9.96 9.82 13.64
C TRP A 52 11.26 10.49 14.07
N ALA A 53 11.29 10.94 15.31
CA ALA A 53 12.47 11.46 16.01
C ALA A 53 12.18 11.43 17.52
N ASP A 54 13.19 11.63 18.36
CA ASP A 54 12.99 11.74 19.79
C ASP A 54 12.06 12.90 20.16
N GLU A 55 11.34 12.77 21.29
CA GLU A 55 10.46 13.83 21.80
C GLU A 55 11.22 15.16 21.97
N GLY A 56 10.64 16.25 21.45
CA GLY A 56 11.24 17.59 21.54
C GLY A 56 12.42 17.83 20.59
N GLU A 57 12.80 16.85 19.74
CA GLU A 57 13.86 17.01 18.77
C GLU A 57 13.46 17.99 17.65
N ARG A 58 14.30 19.00 17.39
CA ARG A 58 14.14 19.90 16.25
C ARG A 58 14.57 19.17 14.97
N VAL A 59 13.68 19.10 14.01
CA VAL A 59 13.90 18.49 12.69
C VAL A 59 13.80 19.57 11.61
N THR A 60 14.77 19.57 10.70
CA THR A 60 14.87 20.49 9.56
C THR A 60 14.79 19.71 8.26
N VAL A 61 13.92 20.10 7.35
CA VAL A 61 13.80 19.54 5.99
C VAL A 61 14.26 20.59 4.98
N GLU A 62 15.18 20.19 4.09
CA GLU A 62 15.75 21.04 3.05
C GLU A 62 15.58 20.37 1.67
N PHE A 63 14.90 21.06 0.74
CA PHE A 63 14.74 20.61 -0.63
C PHE A 63 14.34 21.76 -1.57
N ALA A 64 14.88 21.77 -2.80
CA ALA A 64 14.53 22.75 -3.84
C ALA A 64 14.54 24.22 -3.37
N GLY A 65 15.56 24.59 -2.57
CA GLY A 65 15.70 25.95 -2.02
C GLY A 65 14.80 26.26 -0.82
N GLN A 66 13.91 25.34 -0.43
CA GLN A 66 13.12 25.45 0.80
C GLN A 66 13.89 24.88 1.99
N LYS A 67 13.73 25.51 3.15
CA LYS A 67 14.18 25.03 4.46
C LYS A 67 13.04 25.21 5.45
N VAL A 68 12.52 24.11 5.98
CA VAL A 68 11.36 24.10 6.90
C VAL A 68 11.73 23.36 8.17
N GLU A 69 11.41 23.92 9.33
CA GLU A 69 11.72 23.35 10.63
C GLU A 69 10.46 22.96 11.39
N THR A 70 10.56 21.93 12.21
CA THR A 70 9.53 21.49 13.14
C THR A 70 10.16 20.88 14.39
N THR A 71 9.33 20.54 15.38
CA THR A 71 9.75 19.82 16.58
C THR A 71 8.92 18.56 16.71
N ALA A 72 9.57 17.43 16.97
CA ALA A 72 8.88 16.17 17.17
C ALA A 72 8.03 16.17 18.44
N GLN A 73 6.81 15.64 18.31
CA GLN A 73 5.82 15.50 19.38
C GLN A 73 5.19 14.10 19.30
N GLY A 74 5.08 13.42 20.45
CA GLY A 74 4.67 12.02 20.51
C GLY A 74 5.59 11.09 19.71
N GLY A 75 6.89 11.40 19.63
CA GLY A 75 7.87 10.66 18.84
C GLY A 75 7.70 10.75 17.31
N LYS A 76 6.90 11.70 16.82
CA LYS A 76 6.63 11.92 15.39
C LYS A 76 6.82 13.39 15.03
N TRP A 77 7.11 13.66 13.77
CA TRP A 77 7.17 15.01 13.23
C TRP A 77 6.57 15.06 11.83
N SER A 78 6.10 16.23 11.44
CA SER A 78 5.71 16.51 10.06
C SER A 78 5.91 17.98 9.70
N VAL A 79 6.15 18.22 8.42
CA VAL A 79 6.17 19.53 7.77
C VAL A 79 5.47 19.41 6.41
N ALA A 80 5.16 20.56 5.81
CA ALA A 80 4.74 20.60 4.42
C ALA A 80 5.63 21.58 3.65
N LEU A 81 6.25 21.10 2.57
CA LEU A 81 6.89 21.99 1.60
C LEU A 81 5.80 22.74 0.84
N THR A 82 6.06 24.00 0.48
CA THR A 82 5.20 24.77 -0.42
C THR A 82 5.24 24.15 -1.82
N PRO A 83 4.26 24.47 -2.70
CA PRO A 83 4.19 23.91 -4.04
C PRO A 83 5.53 23.95 -4.79
N LEU A 84 6.01 22.77 -5.18
CA LEU A 84 7.26 22.60 -5.89
C LEU A 84 7.06 22.81 -7.40
N LYS A 85 8.03 23.44 -8.04
CA LYS A 85 8.11 23.50 -9.51
C LYS A 85 8.65 22.18 -10.05
N THR A 86 8.18 21.76 -11.22
CA THR A 86 8.69 20.56 -11.88
C THR A 86 10.21 20.64 -12.10
N SER A 87 10.89 19.51 -11.93
CA SER A 87 12.33 19.39 -12.16
C SER A 87 12.64 17.96 -12.62
N SER A 88 13.21 17.86 -13.82
CA SER A 88 13.77 16.63 -14.38
C SER A 88 15.22 16.38 -13.98
N THR A 89 15.83 17.33 -13.27
CA THR A 89 17.19 17.19 -12.71
C THR A 89 17.09 16.69 -11.28
N GLY A 90 17.74 15.56 -11.01
CA GLY A 90 17.84 14.98 -9.67
C GLY A 90 18.48 15.95 -8.69
N ALA A 91 17.81 16.19 -7.57
CA ALA A 91 18.30 17.04 -6.49
C ALA A 91 18.47 16.23 -5.20
N LYS A 92 19.33 16.72 -4.31
CA LYS A 92 19.49 16.15 -2.97
C LYS A 92 18.39 16.64 -2.05
N PHE A 93 17.71 15.70 -1.38
CA PHE A 93 16.73 15.96 -0.33
C PHE A 93 17.36 15.64 1.02
N LYS A 94 17.26 16.57 1.98
CA LYS A 94 17.96 16.43 3.26
C LYS A 94 17.02 16.65 4.43
N VAL A 95 17.14 15.78 5.43
CA VAL A 95 16.49 15.91 6.74
C VAL A 95 17.57 15.88 7.81
N SER A 96 17.56 16.86 8.71
CA SER A 96 18.55 17.00 9.78
C SER A 96 17.86 17.18 11.14
N GLY A 97 18.30 16.39 12.12
CA GLY A 97 18.02 16.55 13.54
C GLY A 97 19.32 16.29 14.30
N LYS A 98 19.32 15.35 15.24
CA LYS A 98 20.54 14.84 15.89
C LYS A 98 21.44 14.07 14.92
N ASN A 99 20.84 13.43 13.93
CA ASN A 99 21.51 12.81 12.78
C ASN A 99 21.08 13.51 11.48
N LYS A 100 21.63 13.03 10.37
CA LYS A 100 21.35 13.55 9.03
C LYS A 100 20.95 12.39 8.12
N VAL A 101 19.81 12.54 7.44
CA VAL A 101 19.31 11.64 6.40
C VAL A 101 19.32 12.39 5.08
N GLU A 102 19.89 11.81 4.04
CA GLU A 102 19.90 12.38 2.70
C GLU A 102 19.34 11.36 1.70
N PHE A 103 18.64 11.86 0.70
CA PHE A 103 18.20 11.10 -0.46
C PHE A 103 18.69 11.80 -1.71
N ASP A 104 19.30 11.03 -2.61
CA ASP A 104 19.87 11.50 -3.85
C ASP A 104 18.93 11.28 -5.04
N ASP A 105 19.15 12.04 -6.10
CA ASP A 105 18.40 11.96 -7.36
C ASP A 105 16.88 12.10 -7.16
N VAL A 106 16.43 13.07 -6.38
CA VAL A 106 14.99 13.34 -6.17
C VAL A 106 14.45 14.22 -7.29
N LEU A 107 13.38 13.78 -7.95
CA LEU A 107 12.69 14.53 -9.01
C LEU A 107 11.42 15.20 -8.52
N VAL A 108 10.93 16.18 -9.27
CA VAL A 108 9.65 16.83 -9.02
C VAL A 108 8.76 16.74 -10.27
N GLY A 109 7.61 16.09 -10.14
CA GLY A 109 6.73 15.81 -11.26
C GLY A 109 5.33 15.40 -10.82
N GLU A 110 4.73 14.44 -11.53
CA GLU A 110 3.40 13.91 -11.23
C GLU A 110 3.50 12.56 -10.52
N VAL A 111 2.75 12.36 -9.45
CA VAL A 111 2.74 11.11 -8.69
C VAL A 111 1.35 10.47 -8.77
N TRP A 112 1.29 9.23 -9.23
CA TRP A 112 0.04 8.49 -9.40
C TRP A 112 0.01 7.22 -8.55
N PHE A 113 -1.07 7.05 -7.81
CA PHE A 113 -1.31 5.88 -6.97
C PHE A 113 -1.97 4.76 -7.77
N CYS A 114 -1.25 3.66 -8.01
CA CYS A 114 -1.68 2.57 -8.89
C CYS A 114 -2.16 1.37 -8.06
N SER A 115 -3.49 1.23 -7.94
CA SER A 115 -4.11 0.28 -7.02
C SER A 115 -5.21 -0.59 -7.65
N GLY A 116 -5.62 -1.62 -6.91
CA GLY A 116 -6.56 -2.64 -7.36
C GLY A 116 -5.97 -4.04 -7.26
N GLN A 117 -6.45 -4.94 -8.11
CA GLN A 117 -6.09 -6.37 -8.05
C GLN A 117 -5.14 -6.80 -9.17
N SER A 118 -5.22 -8.06 -9.59
CA SER A 118 -4.27 -8.73 -10.47
C SER A 118 -4.07 -8.05 -11.81
N ASN A 119 -5.10 -7.39 -12.36
CA ASN A 119 -4.96 -6.63 -13.60
C ASN A 119 -4.19 -5.30 -13.43
N MET A 120 -4.21 -4.67 -12.25
CA MET A 120 -3.30 -3.58 -11.89
C MET A 120 -1.91 -4.09 -11.54
N GLU A 121 -1.82 -5.22 -10.83
CA GLU A 121 -0.54 -5.86 -10.46
C GLU A 121 0.23 -6.40 -11.68
N TRP A 122 -0.49 -6.76 -12.74
CA TRP A 122 0.04 -7.31 -13.99
C TRP A 122 1.26 -6.54 -14.48
N ASN A 123 2.36 -7.24 -14.71
CA ASN A 123 3.64 -6.61 -14.99
C ASN A 123 3.92 -6.48 -16.50
N VAL A 124 4.82 -5.55 -16.86
CA VAL A 124 5.23 -5.33 -18.27
C VAL A 124 5.80 -6.61 -18.89
N ALA A 125 6.54 -7.41 -18.12
CA ALA A 125 7.08 -8.70 -18.58
C ALA A 125 6.01 -9.77 -18.87
N SER A 126 4.74 -9.51 -18.54
CA SER A 126 3.61 -10.38 -18.85
C SER A 126 2.68 -9.76 -19.90
N SER A 127 2.97 -8.56 -20.40
CA SER A 127 2.13 -7.86 -21.38
C SER A 127 2.41 -8.27 -22.82
N LYS A 128 1.51 -7.88 -23.72
CA LYS A 128 1.70 -7.94 -25.16
C LYS A 128 2.99 -7.20 -25.54
N ASP A 129 3.73 -7.71 -26.52
CA ASP A 129 4.98 -7.13 -27.04
C ASP A 129 6.09 -6.87 -25.98
N LYS A 130 6.05 -7.61 -24.85
CA LYS A 130 6.94 -7.41 -23.70
C LYS A 130 8.42 -7.20 -24.04
N ASP A 131 8.98 -7.98 -24.96
CA ASP A 131 10.42 -7.92 -25.26
C ASP A 131 10.78 -6.59 -25.93
N LYS A 132 9.90 -6.09 -26.82
CA LYS A 132 10.02 -4.78 -27.46
C LYS A 132 9.83 -3.65 -26.44
N GLU A 133 8.82 -3.77 -25.58
CA GLU A 133 8.53 -2.77 -24.55
C GLU A 133 9.69 -2.65 -23.55
N ILE A 134 10.24 -3.79 -23.10
CA ILE A 134 11.38 -3.84 -22.19
C ILE A 134 12.63 -3.25 -22.85
N ALA A 135 12.94 -3.66 -24.08
CA ALA A 135 14.12 -3.17 -24.79
C ALA A 135 14.09 -1.65 -25.03
N ALA A 136 12.90 -1.08 -25.27
CA ALA A 136 12.72 0.35 -25.51
C ALA A 136 12.65 1.19 -24.22
N ALA A 137 12.49 0.57 -23.06
CA ALA A 137 12.23 1.25 -21.80
C ALA A 137 13.50 1.84 -21.16
N ASN A 138 14.04 2.90 -21.74
CA ASN A 138 15.19 3.64 -21.20
C ASN A 138 14.80 5.10 -20.86
N ASN A 139 13.94 5.26 -19.84
CA ASN A 139 13.46 6.59 -19.43
C ASN A 139 13.49 6.73 -17.89
N PRO A 140 14.60 7.19 -17.30
CA PRO A 140 14.76 7.28 -15.85
C PRO A 140 13.86 8.33 -15.18
N ARG A 141 13.13 9.15 -15.95
CA ARG A 141 12.16 10.13 -15.44
C ARG A 141 10.83 9.49 -15.04
N ILE A 142 10.56 8.27 -15.48
CA ILE A 142 9.46 7.44 -15.00
C ILE A 142 10.00 6.50 -13.93
N ARG A 143 9.42 6.53 -12.74
CA ARG A 143 9.91 5.78 -11.58
C ARG A 143 8.78 5.06 -10.87
N HIS A 144 9.07 3.89 -10.34
CA HIS A 144 8.09 3.04 -9.70
C HIS A 144 8.52 2.65 -8.28
N PHE A 145 7.62 2.82 -7.32
CA PHE A 145 7.73 2.35 -5.95
C PHE A 145 6.79 1.17 -5.75
N LYS A 146 7.32 -0.02 -5.45
CA LYS A 146 6.51 -1.23 -5.26
C LYS A 146 6.23 -1.48 -3.78
N VAL A 147 4.95 -1.42 -3.40
CA VAL A 147 4.49 -1.80 -2.06
C VAL A 147 4.33 -3.33 -2.00
N PRO A 148 4.94 -4.04 -1.03
CA PRO A 148 4.73 -5.47 -0.88
C PRO A 148 3.33 -5.77 -0.31
N HIS A 149 2.85 -6.98 -0.55
CA HIS A 149 1.59 -7.46 0.01
C HIS A 149 1.67 -7.59 1.53
N VAL A 150 0.94 -6.73 2.24
CA VAL A 150 0.90 -6.70 3.70
C VAL A 150 -0.52 -6.48 4.16
N THR A 151 -1.04 -7.37 5.00
CA THR A 151 -2.26 -7.12 5.76
C THR A 151 -1.89 -6.69 7.16
N ALA A 152 -2.69 -5.81 7.75
CA ALA A 152 -2.52 -5.43 9.15
C ALA A 152 -3.86 -5.34 9.87
N VAL A 153 -3.83 -5.67 11.16
CA VAL A 153 -4.97 -5.47 12.06
C VAL A 153 -5.26 -3.99 12.26
N GLU A 154 -4.21 -3.23 12.57
CA GLU A 154 -4.27 -1.80 12.85
C GLU A 154 -3.55 -1.01 11.74
N PRO A 155 -3.94 0.25 11.49
CA PRO A 155 -3.28 1.10 10.51
C PRO A 155 -1.77 1.24 10.76
N GLN A 156 -0.96 0.81 9.80
CA GLN A 156 0.50 0.90 9.87
C GLN A 156 0.96 2.32 9.56
N THR A 157 2.08 2.74 10.15
CA THR A 157 2.63 4.09 9.93
C THR A 157 3.91 4.08 9.08
N GLU A 158 4.48 2.91 8.83
CA GLU A 158 5.65 2.71 7.98
C GLU A 158 5.28 1.82 6.79
N VAL A 159 5.43 2.36 5.58
CA VAL A 159 5.23 1.59 4.35
C VAL A 159 6.51 0.81 4.06
N LYS A 160 6.35 -0.44 3.63
CA LYS A 160 7.46 -1.28 3.18
C LYS A 160 7.62 -1.15 1.66
N THR A 161 8.77 -1.55 1.15
CA THR A 161 9.07 -1.50 -0.29
C THR A 161 9.80 -2.75 -0.76
N VAL A 162 9.61 -3.09 -2.03
CA VAL A 162 10.42 -4.09 -2.75
C VAL A 162 11.38 -3.32 -3.65
N GLY A 163 12.59 -3.08 -3.16
CA GLY A 163 13.67 -2.45 -3.95
C GLY A 163 13.63 -0.92 -4.02
N GLY A 164 12.79 -0.24 -3.23
CA GLY A 164 12.75 1.23 -3.19
C GLY A 164 12.06 1.84 -4.40
N TRP A 165 12.40 3.09 -4.71
CA TRP A 165 12.05 3.71 -5.99
C TRP A 165 13.01 3.22 -7.07
N GLN A 166 12.45 2.71 -8.16
CA GLN A 166 13.22 2.21 -9.30
C GLN A 166 12.99 3.10 -10.51
N ALA A 167 14.08 3.61 -11.10
CA ALA A 167 14.03 4.27 -12.40
C ALA A 167 13.69 3.26 -13.50
N THR A 168 12.98 3.70 -14.55
CA THR A 168 12.67 2.84 -15.69
C THR A 168 13.93 2.62 -16.53
N THR A 169 14.36 1.36 -16.57
CA THR A 169 15.42 0.83 -17.43
C THR A 169 14.95 -0.50 -18.01
N PRO A 170 15.61 -1.05 -19.05
CA PRO A 170 15.30 -2.39 -19.52
C PRO A 170 15.43 -3.48 -18.43
N ALA A 171 16.29 -3.26 -17.42
CA ALA A 171 16.48 -4.20 -16.32
C ALA A 171 15.35 -4.16 -15.26
N THR A 172 14.64 -3.03 -15.12
CA THR A 172 13.68 -2.81 -14.03
C THR A 172 12.23 -2.86 -14.49
N VAL A 173 11.93 -2.33 -15.69
CA VAL A 173 10.56 -2.09 -16.16
C VAL A 173 9.70 -3.35 -16.20
N GLY A 174 10.31 -4.52 -16.43
CA GLY A 174 9.62 -5.80 -16.50
C GLY A 174 8.79 -6.12 -15.24
N ASN A 175 9.19 -5.57 -14.09
CA ASN A 175 8.54 -5.76 -12.78
C ASN A 175 7.51 -4.69 -12.42
N PHE A 176 7.36 -3.62 -13.22
CA PHE A 176 6.45 -2.52 -12.91
C PHE A 176 5.00 -2.91 -13.23
N THR A 177 4.02 -2.28 -12.57
CA THR A 177 2.63 -2.36 -13.05
C THR A 177 2.55 -1.91 -14.50
N ALA A 178 2.05 -2.77 -15.38
CA ALA A 178 1.99 -2.50 -16.81
C ALA A 178 1.04 -1.35 -17.13
N VAL A 179 -0.15 -1.34 -16.51
CA VAL A 179 -1.14 -0.28 -16.71
C VAL A 179 -0.59 1.06 -16.24
N GLY A 180 0.01 1.10 -15.04
CA GLY A 180 0.64 2.32 -14.53
C GLY A 180 1.83 2.78 -15.39
N TYR A 181 2.68 1.86 -15.84
CA TYR A 181 3.82 2.19 -16.70
C TYR A 181 3.40 2.77 -18.05
N PHE A 182 2.48 2.11 -18.75
CA PHE A 182 2.02 2.60 -20.04
C PHE A 182 1.25 3.92 -19.91
N PHE A 183 0.47 4.10 -18.84
CA PHE A 183 -0.10 5.40 -18.49
C PHE A 183 1.00 6.48 -18.33
N ALA A 184 2.01 6.22 -17.49
CA ALA A 184 3.09 7.16 -17.23
C ALA A 184 3.86 7.53 -18.50
N ARG A 185 4.11 6.57 -19.39
CA ARG A 185 4.81 6.79 -20.66
C ARG A 185 4.05 7.78 -21.55
N GLU A 186 2.73 7.63 -21.66
CA GLU A 186 1.92 8.54 -22.49
C GLU A 186 1.87 9.95 -21.89
N ILE A 187 1.71 10.05 -20.55
CA ILE A 187 1.71 11.34 -19.86
C ILE A 187 3.06 12.05 -19.95
N GLU A 188 4.14 11.32 -19.71
CA GLU A 188 5.50 11.87 -19.76
C GLU A 188 5.85 12.35 -21.16
N LYS A 189 5.51 11.58 -22.20
CA LYS A 189 5.69 11.98 -23.60
C LYS A 189 4.89 13.24 -23.96
N ALA A 190 3.67 13.37 -23.44
CA ALA A 190 2.77 14.48 -23.76
C ALA A 190 3.07 15.77 -22.98
N MET A 191 3.69 15.67 -21.80
CA MET A 191 3.88 16.80 -20.90
C MET A 191 5.34 17.13 -20.58
N ASP A 192 6.28 16.24 -20.91
CA ASP A 192 7.71 16.35 -20.60
C ASP A 192 7.99 16.57 -19.10
N VAL A 193 7.26 15.85 -18.23
CA VAL A 193 7.42 15.90 -16.76
C VAL A 193 7.75 14.53 -16.17
N PRO A 194 8.58 14.43 -15.11
CA PRO A 194 8.81 13.17 -14.41
C PRO A 194 7.51 12.58 -13.85
N ILE A 195 7.41 11.25 -13.85
CA ILE A 195 6.24 10.52 -13.33
C ILE A 195 6.68 9.52 -12.27
N GLY A 196 6.12 9.64 -11.08
CA GLY A 196 6.22 8.67 -10.00
C GLY A 196 4.98 7.77 -9.96
N LEU A 197 5.19 6.46 -9.94
CA LEU A 197 4.14 5.45 -9.79
C LEU A 197 4.28 4.76 -8.45
N ILE A 198 3.25 4.86 -7.60
CA ILE A 198 3.18 4.08 -6.36
C ILE A 198 2.33 2.84 -6.65
N GLY A 199 2.98 1.70 -6.89
CA GLY A 199 2.33 0.42 -7.12
C GLY A 199 1.86 -0.21 -5.81
N CYS A 200 0.57 -0.09 -5.52
CA CYS A 200 -0.08 -0.61 -4.32
C CYS A 200 -1.31 -1.44 -4.71
N ASN A 201 -1.05 -2.66 -5.18
CA ASN A 201 -2.01 -3.57 -5.81
C ASN A 201 -1.83 -4.99 -5.27
N TRP A 202 -2.88 -5.82 -5.32
CA TRP A 202 -2.84 -7.21 -4.86
C TRP A 202 -3.92 -8.07 -5.54
N GLY A 203 -3.48 -9.05 -6.33
CA GLY A 203 -4.30 -10.08 -6.97
C GLY A 203 -5.34 -10.78 -6.09
N GLY A 204 -6.54 -10.99 -6.67
CA GLY A 204 -7.62 -11.76 -6.05
C GLY A 204 -8.41 -11.02 -4.97
N THR A 205 -8.05 -9.78 -4.65
CA THR A 205 -8.68 -9.01 -3.58
C THR A 205 -10.00 -8.36 -4.02
N ARG A 206 -10.96 -8.30 -3.09
CA ARG A 206 -12.18 -7.49 -3.23
C ARG A 206 -11.88 -6.02 -2.88
N ILE A 207 -12.85 -5.12 -3.05
CA ILE A 207 -12.69 -3.68 -2.74
C ILE A 207 -12.68 -3.36 -1.24
N GLU A 208 -13.38 -4.15 -0.42
CA GLU A 208 -13.62 -3.89 1.00
C GLU A 208 -12.34 -3.82 1.86
N PRO A 209 -11.32 -4.67 1.65
CA PRO A 209 -10.04 -4.57 2.33
C PRO A 209 -9.29 -3.24 2.08
N TRP A 210 -9.52 -2.57 0.95
CA TRP A 210 -8.87 -1.32 0.54
C TRP A 210 -9.58 -0.06 1.05
N THR A 211 -10.85 -0.20 1.44
CA THR A 211 -11.71 0.91 1.84
C THR A 211 -11.45 1.27 3.30
N PRO A 212 -11.16 2.53 3.62
CA PRO A 212 -10.95 2.97 5.00
C PRO A 212 -12.27 3.06 5.80
N PRO A 213 -12.21 3.12 7.15
CA PRO A 213 -13.40 3.25 7.99
C PRO A 213 -14.30 4.43 7.61
N VAL A 214 -13.69 5.60 7.40
CA VAL A 214 -14.39 6.83 6.98
C VAL A 214 -15.10 6.68 5.64
N GLY A 215 -14.58 5.83 4.75
CA GLY A 215 -15.22 5.50 3.48
C GLY A 215 -16.55 4.79 3.69
N PHE A 216 -16.55 3.71 4.46
CA PHE A 216 -17.79 2.96 4.78
C PHE A 216 -18.81 3.81 5.53
N GLN A 217 -18.37 4.66 6.45
CA GLN A 217 -19.24 5.57 7.20
C GLN A 217 -19.89 6.64 6.31
N SER A 218 -19.27 7.00 5.19
CA SER A 218 -19.77 8.03 4.28
C SER A 218 -20.92 7.56 3.36
N VAL A 219 -21.22 6.26 3.32
CA VAL A 219 -22.20 5.69 2.38
C VAL A 219 -23.34 5.00 3.14
N PRO A 220 -24.56 5.58 3.18
CA PRO A 220 -25.69 5.03 3.93
C PRO A 220 -26.02 3.57 3.58
N ALA A 221 -25.93 3.19 2.30
CA ALA A 221 -26.22 1.83 1.84
C ALA A 221 -25.26 0.77 2.40
N LEU A 222 -24.09 1.17 2.92
CA LEU A 222 -23.09 0.27 3.51
C LEU A 222 -23.13 0.25 5.03
N LYS A 223 -24.07 0.97 5.66
CA LYS A 223 -24.08 1.15 7.12
C LYS A 223 -24.20 -0.17 7.87
N ALA A 224 -25.23 -0.96 7.57
CA ALA A 224 -25.52 -2.20 8.28
C ALA A 224 -24.44 -3.28 8.07
N ASP A 225 -23.86 -3.35 6.87
CA ASP A 225 -22.90 -4.39 6.52
C ASP A 225 -21.45 -4.03 6.83
N PHE A 226 -21.13 -2.74 6.94
CA PHE A 226 -19.76 -2.28 7.14
C PHE A 226 -19.62 -1.26 8.26
N ALA A 227 -20.27 -0.10 8.16
CA ALA A 227 -20.01 1.01 9.09
C ALA A 227 -20.30 0.65 10.56
N ASP A 228 -21.40 -0.07 10.81
CA ASP A 228 -21.78 -0.51 12.17
C ASP A 228 -20.92 -1.66 12.69
N LYS A 229 -20.17 -2.32 11.79
CA LYS A 229 -19.34 -3.50 12.09
C LYS A 229 -17.85 -3.17 12.14
N LEU A 230 -17.44 -1.90 12.01
CA LEU A 230 -16.02 -1.52 11.94
C LEU A 230 -15.18 -2.05 13.10
N ALA A 231 -15.74 -2.12 14.31
CA ALA A 231 -15.04 -2.65 15.49
C ALA A 231 -14.74 -4.17 15.41
N THR A 232 -15.40 -4.90 14.50
CA THR A 232 -15.16 -6.33 14.26
C THR A 232 -14.19 -6.57 13.10
N PHE A 233 -13.80 -5.50 12.39
CA PHE A 233 -12.85 -5.56 11.28
C PHE A 233 -11.45 -5.07 11.67
N PRO A 234 -10.40 -5.61 11.03
CA PRO A 234 -10.44 -6.82 10.22
C PRO A 234 -10.65 -8.07 11.09
N ALA A 235 -11.27 -9.09 10.52
CA ALA A 235 -11.45 -10.40 11.17
C ALA A 235 -10.08 -11.01 11.49
N ARG A 236 -9.89 -11.37 12.75
CA ARG A 236 -8.64 -11.88 13.30
C ARG A 236 -8.75 -13.38 13.49
N THR A 237 -7.75 -14.13 13.04
CA THR A 237 -7.64 -15.58 13.28
C THR A 237 -6.33 -15.87 13.97
N PRO A 238 -6.26 -16.72 15.01
CA PRO A 238 -4.97 -17.07 15.59
C PRO A 238 -4.05 -17.69 14.54
N ALA A 239 -2.81 -17.22 14.49
CA ALA A 239 -1.75 -17.92 13.79
C ALA A 239 -1.54 -19.28 14.47
N VAL A 240 -1.33 -20.32 13.66
CA VAL A 240 -1.19 -21.69 14.15
C VAL A 240 0.13 -22.31 13.71
N ILE A 241 0.68 -23.15 14.56
CA ILE A 241 1.74 -24.09 14.24
C ILE A 241 1.08 -25.44 14.01
N LEU A 242 1.36 -26.05 12.86
CA LEU A 242 1.02 -27.44 12.59
C LEU A 242 1.91 -28.35 13.43
N GLU A 243 1.32 -29.19 14.27
CA GLU A 243 2.08 -30.09 15.13
C GLU A 243 2.68 -31.22 14.30
N THR A 244 3.97 -31.45 14.52
CA THR A 244 4.71 -32.56 13.90
C THR A 244 5.54 -33.27 14.96
N GLN A 245 5.86 -34.53 14.70
CA GLN A 245 6.67 -35.38 15.55
C GLN A 245 7.75 -36.06 14.70
N PRO A 246 8.95 -36.35 15.26
CA PRO A 246 10.01 -37.00 14.50
C PRO A 246 9.59 -38.40 14.01
N VAL A 247 10.05 -38.76 12.82
CA VAL A 247 10.00 -40.14 12.34
C VAL A 247 11.19 -40.87 12.94
N LEU A 248 10.93 -41.91 13.72
CA LEU A 248 11.96 -42.67 14.42
C LEU A 248 12.39 -43.90 13.60
N ASP A 249 13.67 -44.25 13.67
CA ASP A 249 14.22 -45.51 13.17
C ASP A 249 13.88 -46.69 14.11
N GLU A 250 14.29 -47.89 13.72
CA GLU A 250 14.07 -49.13 14.51
C GLU A 250 14.71 -49.09 15.91
N LYS A 251 15.65 -48.17 16.16
CA LYS A 251 16.33 -47.98 17.45
C LYS A 251 15.77 -46.80 18.24
N GLY A 252 14.65 -46.21 17.78
CA GLY A 252 13.99 -45.08 18.42
C GLY A 252 14.70 -43.74 18.23
N LYS A 253 15.66 -43.63 17.30
CA LYS A 253 16.34 -42.36 17.01
C LYS A 253 15.64 -41.61 15.87
N PRO A 254 15.57 -40.27 15.91
CA PRO A 254 15.05 -39.49 14.80
C PRO A 254 15.84 -39.76 13.52
N THR A 255 15.11 -40.17 12.48
CA THR A 255 15.64 -40.22 11.12
C THR A 255 15.91 -38.81 10.62
N VAL A 256 16.92 -38.68 9.76
CA VAL A 256 17.34 -37.40 9.18
C VAL A 256 17.30 -37.44 7.66
N ASP A 257 17.03 -36.30 7.03
CA ASP A 257 17.10 -36.13 5.59
C ASP A 257 18.56 -36.06 5.10
N LYS A 258 18.75 -35.95 3.78
CA LYS A 258 20.07 -35.82 3.13
C LYS A 258 20.91 -34.62 3.59
N ASN A 259 20.29 -33.66 4.28
CA ASN A 259 20.94 -32.46 4.83
C ASN A 259 21.10 -32.53 6.36
N GLY A 260 20.85 -33.70 6.97
CA GLY A 260 20.96 -33.91 8.42
C GLY A 260 19.80 -33.32 9.24
N ARG A 261 18.67 -32.94 8.60
CA ARG A 261 17.51 -32.39 9.31
C ARG A 261 16.55 -33.50 9.73
N PRO A 262 15.99 -33.47 10.95
CA PRO A 262 15.02 -34.48 11.37
C PRO A 262 13.83 -34.58 10.42
N VAL A 263 13.52 -35.79 9.96
CA VAL A 263 12.30 -36.07 9.21
C VAL A 263 11.13 -36.07 10.20
N THR A 264 10.06 -35.35 9.88
CA THR A 264 8.87 -35.26 10.74
C THR A 264 7.62 -35.78 10.04
N LYS A 265 6.65 -36.24 10.83
CA LYS A 265 5.30 -36.61 10.40
C LYS A 265 4.23 -35.79 11.15
N PRO A 266 3.05 -35.55 10.54
CA PRO A 266 1.95 -34.89 11.23
C PRO A 266 1.55 -35.59 12.53
N VAL A 267 1.22 -34.80 13.56
CA VAL A 267 0.47 -35.29 14.72
C VAL A 267 -1.01 -35.13 14.39
N LEU A 268 -1.78 -36.21 14.42
CA LEU A 268 -3.20 -36.19 14.08
C LEU A 268 -4.09 -36.16 15.34
N ASP A 269 -5.26 -35.54 15.23
CA ASP A 269 -6.32 -35.59 16.22
C ASP A 269 -7.19 -36.86 16.05
N GLU A 270 -8.18 -37.03 16.92
CA GLU A 270 -9.10 -38.17 16.92
C GLU A 270 -9.94 -38.29 15.63
N LYS A 271 -10.01 -37.22 14.82
CA LYS A 271 -10.73 -37.16 13.53
C LYS A 271 -9.78 -37.30 12.34
N GLY A 272 -8.50 -37.60 12.58
CA GLY A 272 -7.48 -37.74 11.54
C GLY A 272 -7.01 -36.41 10.94
N LYS A 273 -7.36 -35.26 11.53
CA LYS A 273 -6.84 -33.94 11.09
C LYS A 273 -5.55 -33.63 11.82
N GLN A 274 -4.62 -32.94 11.15
CA GLN A 274 -3.39 -32.51 11.79
C GLN A 274 -3.68 -31.54 12.93
N LYS A 275 -3.16 -31.85 14.13
CA LYS A 275 -3.27 -30.99 15.31
C LYS A 275 -2.60 -29.64 15.05
N GLN A 276 -3.23 -28.61 15.58
CA GLN A 276 -2.77 -27.24 15.48
C GLN A 276 -2.69 -26.65 16.88
N ARG A 277 -1.64 -25.88 17.14
CA ARG A 277 -1.51 -25.07 18.35
C ARG A 277 -1.33 -23.60 18.00
N PRO A 278 -1.79 -22.65 18.83
CA PRO A 278 -1.54 -21.23 18.59
C PRO A 278 -0.04 -20.93 18.51
N PHE A 279 0.33 -20.07 17.55
CA PHE A 279 1.63 -19.42 17.56
C PHE A 279 1.57 -18.26 18.57
N LEU A 280 2.47 -18.29 19.56
CA LEU A 280 2.51 -17.31 20.62
C LEU A 280 3.66 -16.32 20.39
N ASP A 281 3.45 -15.05 20.72
CA ASP A 281 4.50 -14.04 20.75
C ASP A 281 5.41 -14.20 21.98
N ARG A 282 6.38 -13.28 22.14
CA ARG A 282 7.36 -13.31 23.24
C ARG A 282 6.71 -13.15 24.62
N ASP A 283 5.50 -12.59 24.68
CA ASP A 283 4.72 -12.39 25.90
C ASP A 283 3.70 -13.52 26.11
N GLY A 284 3.74 -14.57 25.28
CA GLY A 284 2.86 -15.73 25.38
C GLY A 284 1.45 -15.49 24.84
N LYS A 285 1.20 -14.40 24.11
CA LYS A 285 -0.11 -14.10 23.53
C LYS A 285 -0.23 -14.69 22.12
N PRO A 286 -1.41 -15.20 21.71
CA PRO A 286 -1.62 -15.65 20.34
C PRO A 286 -1.35 -14.54 19.33
N VAL A 287 -0.45 -14.80 18.39
CA VAL A 287 -0.26 -13.95 17.22
C VAL A 287 -1.51 -14.07 16.36
N MET A 288 -2.05 -12.95 15.88
CA MET A 288 -3.26 -12.94 15.06
C MET A 288 -2.92 -12.70 13.59
N ASN A 289 -3.40 -13.59 12.73
CA ASN A 289 -3.42 -13.45 11.29
C ASN A 289 -4.65 -12.67 10.83
N VAL A 290 -4.46 -11.96 9.72
CA VAL A 290 -5.53 -11.24 9.02
C VAL A 290 -5.52 -11.66 7.55
N SER A 291 -6.71 -11.91 7.00
CA SER A 291 -6.87 -12.23 5.58
C SER A 291 -6.89 -10.98 4.72
N SER A 292 -6.30 -11.06 3.53
CA SER A 292 -6.39 -10.02 2.49
C SER A 292 -7.81 -9.84 1.94
N GLY A 293 -8.74 -10.74 2.27
CA GLY A 293 -10.18 -10.58 1.99
C GLY A 293 -10.97 -9.88 3.10
N SER A 294 -10.35 -9.61 4.25
CA SER A 294 -11.05 -8.96 5.37
C SER A 294 -11.13 -7.44 5.19
N PRO A 295 -12.29 -6.79 5.43
CA PRO A 295 -12.38 -5.33 5.37
C PRO A 295 -11.31 -4.63 6.21
N LEU A 296 -10.82 -3.48 5.73
CA LEU A 296 -9.72 -2.69 6.32
C LEU A 296 -8.31 -3.30 6.27
N SER A 297 -8.16 -4.61 6.06
CA SER A 297 -6.85 -5.26 6.29
C SER A 297 -5.73 -4.76 5.37
N ILE A 298 -6.05 -4.52 4.10
CA ILE A 298 -5.11 -4.01 3.10
C ILE A 298 -4.94 -2.50 3.24
N TYR A 299 -6.03 -1.76 3.52
CA TYR A 299 -5.95 -0.35 3.84
C TYR A 299 -4.97 -0.11 4.99
N ASN A 300 -5.10 -0.88 6.07
CA ASN A 300 -4.25 -0.76 7.24
C ASN A 300 -2.79 -1.09 6.93
N GLY A 301 -2.53 -2.16 6.17
CA GLY A 301 -1.17 -2.66 5.91
C GLY A 301 -0.43 -1.95 4.77
N MET A 302 -1.13 -1.50 3.74
CA MET A 302 -0.54 -1.02 2.49
C MET A 302 -0.89 0.42 2.14
N VAL A 303 -2.14 0.86 2.35
CA VAL A 303 -2.60 2.18 1.90
C VAL A 303 -2.33 3.27 2.93
N HIS A 304 -2.77 3.06 4.17
CA HIS A 304 -2.61 4.00 5.28
C HIS A 304 -1.16 4.50 5.48
N PRO A 305 -0.11 3.64 5.46
CA PRO A 305 1.25 4.13 5.69
C PRO A 305 1.82 4.98 4.54
N ILE A 306 1.13 5.07 3.40
CA ILE A 306 1.49 5.95 2.28
C ILE A 306 0.88 7.33 2.48
N ILE A 307 -0.23 7.43 3.21
CA ILE A 307 -0.90 8.70 3.50
C ILE A 307 -0.04 9.46 4.53
N PRO A 308 0.31 10.75 4.30
CA PRO A 308 -0.25 11.67 3.32
C PRO A 308 0.69 12.02 2.14
N TYR A 309 1.44 11.08 1.56
CA TYR A 309 2.29 11.36 0.38
C TYR A 309 1.47 12.06 -0.71
N ALA A 310 1.98 13.18 -1.22
CA ALA A 310 1.28 13.98 -2.21
C ALA A 310 1.15 13.23 -3.54
N ILE A 311 -0.06 13.20 -4.10
CA ILE A 311 -0.39 12.51 -5.35
C ILE A 311 -1.22 13.43 -6.25
N ARG A 312 -1.11 13.27 -7.56
CA ARG A 312 -2.02 13.90 -8.52
C ARG A 312 -3.36 13.18 -8.54
N GLY A 313 -3.36 11.85 -8.47
CA GLY A 313 -4.56 11.05 -8.58
C GLY A 313 -4.29 9.55 -8.42
N ALA A 314 -5.34 8.76 -8.60
CA ALA A 314 -5.30 7.31 -8.46
C ALA A 314 -5.76 6.60 -9.74
N LEU A 315 -5.11 5.49 -10.06
CA LEU A 315 -5.53 4.51 -11.05
C LEU A 315 -6.05 3.27 -10.32
N TRP A 316 -7.22 2.77 -10.73
CA TRP A 316 -7.88 1.64 -10.08
C TRP A 316 -8.31 0.57 -11.09
N TYR A 317 -7.74 -0.62 -11.00
CA TYR A 317 -8.17 -1.77 -11.80
C TYR A 317 -8.53 -2.95 -10.90
N GLN A 318 -9.82 -3.04 -10.59
CA GLN A 318 -10.40 -4.09 -9.78
C GLN A 318 -11.90 -4.19 -10.04
N GLY A 319 -12.44 -5.36 -9.76
CA GLY A 319 -13.87 -5.64 -9.71
C GLY A 319 -14.15 -7.13 -9.86
N GLU A 320 -13.23 -7.91 -10.42
CA GLU A 320 -13.43 -9.32 -10.74
C GLU A 320 -13.80 -10.13 -9.49
N SER A 321 -13.16 -9.85 -8.34
CA SER A 321 -13.50 -10.50 -7.07
C SER A 321 -14.80 -10.00 -6.44
N ASN A 322 -15.35 -8.88 -6.88
CA ASN A 322 -16.67 -8.35 -6.50
C ASN A 322 -17.74 -8.64 -7.56
N ASN A 323 -17.41 -9.34 -8.64
CA ASN A 323 -18.36 -9.60 -9.70
C ASN A 323 -19.55 -10.45 -9.20
N GLY A 324 -20.76 -10.04 -9.56
CA GLY A 324 -22.02 -10.58 -9.02
C GLY A 324 -22.65 -9.78 -7.89
N GLU A 325 -22.06 -8.65 -7.48
CA GLU A 325 -22.69 -7.73 -6.51
C GLU A 325 -23.62 -6.67 -7.13
N GLY A 326 -23.59 -6.51 -8.46
CA GLY A 326 -24.36 -5.47 -9.14
C GLY A 326 -24.06 -4.08 -8.58
N MET A 327 -25.11 -3.26 -8.42
CA MET A 327 -25.02 -1.88 -7.93
C MET A 327 -24.49 -1.73 -6.50
N LEU A 328 -24.42 -2.79 -5.68
CA LEU A 328 -23.71 -2.74 -4.40
C LEU A 328 -22.22 -2.41 -4.61
N TYR A 329 -21.64 -2.78 -5.75
CA TYR A 329 -20.27 -2.40 -6.09
C TYR A 329 -20.11 -0.89 -6.28
N PHE A 330 -21.12 -0.21 -6.82
CA PHE A 330 -21.13 1.26 -6.94
C PHE A 330 -21.15 1.94 -5.57
N GLU A 331 -21.94 1.42 -4.62
CA GLU A 331 -21.93 1.88 -3.23
C GLU A 331 -20.53 1.74 -2.60
N LYS A 332 -19.85 0.61 -2.83
CA LYS A 332 -18.48 0.38 -2.36
C LYS A 332 -17.45 1.27 -3.04
N LYS A 333 -17.64 1.60 -4.32
CA LYS A 333 -16.83 2.57 -5.05
C LYS A 333 -16.93 3.96 -4.46
N LYS A 334 -18.14 4.42 -4.12
CA LYS A 334 -18.34 5.69 -3.38
C LYS A 334 -17.54 5.68 -2.07
N ALA A 335 -17.63 4.61 -1.30
CA ALA A 335 -16.92 4.48 -0.03
C ALA A 335 -15.39 4.52 -0.21
N LEU A 336 -14.85 3.79 -1.19
CA LEU A 336 -13.41 3.79 -1.49
C LEU A 336 -12.92 5.19 -1.89
N ILE A 337 -13.58 5.81 -2.87
CA ILE A 337 -13.15 7.09 -3.45
C ILE A 337 -13.26 8.20 -2.41
N ASN A 338 -14.41 8.32 -1.74
CA ASN A 338 -14.62 9.34 -0.71
C ASN A 338 -13.65 9.13 0.46
N GLY A 339 -13.49 7.88 0.90
CA GLY A 339 -12.58 7.52 1.98
C GLY A 339 -11.13 7.94 1.69
N TRP A 340 -10.62 7.63 0.50
CA TRP A 340 -9.26 8.06 0.13
C TRP A 340 -9.15 9.57 -0.01
N ARG A 341 -10.11 10.24 -0.67
CA ARG A 341 -10.12 11.72 -0.77
C ARG A 341 -10.12 12.40 0.60
N THR A 342 -10.93 11.90 1.55
CA THR A 342 -10.96 12.41 2.93
C THR A 342 -9.63 12.23 3.65
N LEU A 343 -8.94 11.10 3.47
CA LEU A 343 -7.69 10.83 4.18
C LEU A 343 -6.48 11.55 3.57
N TRP A 344 -6.38 11.60 2.23
CA TRP A 344 -5.32 12.34 1.54
C TRP A 344 -5.45 13.85 1.70
N LYS A 345 -6.68 14.36 1.87
CA LYS A 345 -6.99 15.80 2.02
C LYS A 345 -6.43 16.64 0.86
N GLN A 346 -6.48 16.10 -0.36
CA GLN A 346 -6.00 16.73 -1.60
C GLN A 346 -7.18 17.02 -2.55
N GLY A 347 -8.30 17.47 -1.98
CA GLY A 347 -9.54 17.73 -2.69
C GLY A 347 -10.11 16.49 -3.38
N ASP A 348 -10.86 16.72 -4.46
CA ASP A 348 -11.42 15.67 -5.30
C ASP A 348 -10.41 15.21 -6.36
N PHE A 349 -9.26 14.68 -5.93
CA PHE A 349 -8.22 14.25 -6.86
C PHE A 349 -8.79 13.26 -7.91
N PRO A 350 -8.28 13.29 -9.16
CA PRO A 350 -8.63 12.35 -10.22
C PRO A 350 -8.59 10.89 -9.79
N PHE A 351 -9.69 10.17 -10.04
CA PHE A 351 -9.78 8.73 -9.81
C PHE A 351 -10.20 8.03 -11.09
N PHE A 352 -9.23 7.46 -11.80
CA PHE A 352 -9.48 6.78 -13.07
C PHE A 352 -9.47 5.27 -12.88
N PHE A 353 -10.43 4.59 -13.49
CA PHE A 353 -10.60 3.16 -13.29
C PHE A 353 -10.84 2.42 -14.61
N VAL A 354 -10.74 1.10 -14.56
CA VAL A 354 -10.85 0.25 -15.75
C VAL A 354 -12.09 -0.63 -15.64
N GLN A 355 -12.91 -0.63 -16.71
CA GLN A 355 -14.04 -1.53 -16.84
C GLN A 355 -13.54 -2.97 -17.00
N LEU A 356 -14.21 -3.93 -16.34
CA LEU A 356 -13.80 -5.33 -16.41
C LEU A 356 -13.81 -5.86 -17.85
N ALA A 357 -12.86 -6.74 -18.15
CA ALA A 357 -12.83 -7.47 -19.41
C ALA A 357 -14.11 -8.33 -19.56
N PRO A 358 -14.57 -8.62 -20.79
CA PRO A 358 -15.78 -9.36 -21.10
C PRO A 358 -15.61 -10.88 -20.88
N TYR A 359 -14.94 -11.28 -19.80
CA TYR A 359 -14.64 -12.66 -19.46
C TYR A 359 -15.91 -13.47 -19.13
N ARG A 360 -15.94 -14.76 -19.47
CA ARG A 360 -17.05 -15.66 -19.15
C ARG A 360 -17.01 -16.10 -17.69
N TYR A 361 -17.80 -15.44 -16.83
CA TYR A 361 -17.90 -15.71 -15.39
C TYR A 361 -18.86 -16.85 -15.01
N ASN A 362 -19.21 -17.74 -15.95
CA ASN A 362 -20.15 -18.87 -15.76
C ASN A 362 -21.52 -18.47 -15.16
N ASN A 363 -21.90 -17.20 -15.29
CA ASN A 363 -23.22 -16.65 -15.02
C ASN A 363 -23.38 -15.38 -15.88
N PRO A 364 -24.40 -15.30 -16.76
CA PRO A 364 -24.54 -14.22 -17.72
C PRO A 364 -24.95 -12.87 -17.10
N GLU A 365 -25.48 -12.85 -15.88
CA GLU A 365 -25.98 -11.63 -15.21
C GLU A 365 -24.90 -10.90 -14.41
N ARG A 366 -23.85 -11.60 -13.97
CA ARG A 366 -22.81 -11.02 -13.10
C ARG A 366 -22.09 -9.86 -13.78
N LEU A 367 -21.59 -10.10 -15.00
CA LEU A 367 -20.77 -9.14 -15.73
C LEU A 367 -21.56 -7.87 -16.13
N PRO A 368 -22.78 -7.95 -16.69
CA PRO A 368 -23.60 -6.75 -16.91
C PRO A 368 -23.83 -5.94 -15.63
N GLY A 369 -24.16 -6.60 -14.51
CA GLY A 369 -24.43 -5.88 -13.26
C GLY A 369 -23.21 -5.13 -12.70
N ILE A 370 -22.01 -5.68 -12.79
CA ILE A 370 -20.80 -4.95 -12.36
C ILE A 370 -20.39 -3.88 -13.37
N TRP A 371 -20.64 -4.08 -14.68
CA TRP A 371 -20.41 -3.04 -15.69
C TRP A 371 -21.33 -1.84 -15.49
N GLU A 372 -22.59 -2.06 -15.15
CA GLU A 372 -23.53 -1.01 -14.77
C GLU A 372 -23.00 -0.22 -13.55
N ALA A 373 -22.56 -0.93 -12.51
CA ALA A 373 -21.95 -0.29 -11.34
C ALA A 373 -20.67 0.50 -11.66
N GLN A 374 -19.83 -0.01 -12.56
CA GLN A 374 -18.63 0.67 -13.05
C GLN A 374 -18.99 1.91 -13.88
N ALA A 375 -20.00 1.83 -14.76
CA ALA A 375 -20.49 2.98 -15.51
C ALA A 375 -21.09 4.04 -14.59
N ALA A 376 -21.92 3.64 -13.62
CA ALA A 376 -22.51 4.54 -12.62
C ALA A 376 -21.45 5.28 -11.79
N THR A 377 -20.26 4.71 -11.62
CA THR A 377 -19.12 5.36 -10.95
C THR A 377 -18.69 6.67 -11.62
N LEU A 378 -18.97 6.86 -12.93
CA LEU A 378 -18.71 8.10 -13.65
C LEU A 378 -19.52 9.31 -13.15
N SER A 379 -20.60 9.07 -12.40
CA SER A 379 -21.38 10.14 -11.74
C SER A 379 -20.61 10.81 -10.59
N ILE A 380 -19.55 10.17 -10.08
CA ILE A 380 -18.71 10.74 -9.03
C ILE A 380 -17.75 11.77 -9.66
N PRO A 381 -17.63 13.00 -9.12
CA PRO A 381 -16.76 14.02 -9.68
C PRO A 381 -15.30 13.56 -9.87
N ASN A 382 -14.66 14.06 -10.94
CA ASN A 382 -13.27 13.77 -11.30
C ASN A 382 -12.96 12.27 -11.42
N THR A 383 -13.91 11.51 -11.97
CA THR A 383 -13.70 10.11 -12.35
C THR A 383 -13.67 9.92 -13.86
N GLY A 384 -13.13 8.80 -14.29
CA GLY A 384 -12.98 8.43 -15.69
C GLY A 384 -12.81 6.93 -15.82
N MET A 385 -13.32 6.35 -16.90
CA MET A 385 -13.35 4.91 -17.12
C MET A 385 -12.66 4.55 -18.43
N ALA A 386 -11.68 3.65 -18.37
CA ALA A 386 -11.14 2.98 -19.54
C ALA A 386 -11.97 1.71 -19.81
N VAL A 387 -12.69 1.68 -20.92
CA VAL A 387 -13.36 0.48 -21.43
C VAL A 387 -12.30 -0.49 -21.99
N THR A 388 -12.53 -1.80 -21.90
CA THR A 388 -11.57 -2.82 -22.37
C THR A 388 -12.17 -3.85 -23.32
N THR A 389 -13.48 -3.77 -23.62
CA THR A 389 -14.24 -4.80 -24.34
C THR A 389 -13.70 -5.12 -25.74
N ASP A 390 -13.10 -4.15 -26.42
CA ASP A 390 -12.54 -4.26 -27.77
C ASP A 390 -11.06 -4.74 -27.80
N VAL A 391 -10.37 -4.70 -26.65
CA VAL A 391 -8.96 -5.12 -26.51
C VAL A 391 -8.79 -6.35 -25.64
N SER A 392 -9.85 -7.13 -25.50
CA SER A 392 -9.91 -8.33 -24.66
C SER A 392 -10.78 -9.41 -25.29
N THR A 393 -10.70 -10.61 -24.74
CA THR A 393 -11.48 -11.76 -25.21
C THR A 393 -12.29 -12.34 -24.07
N VAL A 394 -13.36 -13.06 -24.43
CA VAL A 394 -14.25 -13.71 -23.46
C VAL A 394 -13.60 -14.88 -22.70
N GLY A 395 -12.44 -15.36 -23.17
CA GLY A 395 -11.70 -16.46 -22.58
C GLY A 395 -10.52 -16.04 -21.68
N ASN A 396 -10.22 -14.73 -21.58
CA ASN A 396 -9.07 -14.27 -20.81
C ASN A 396 -9.47 -13.18 -19.80
N ILE A 397 -9.41 -13.54 -18.51
CA ILE A 397 -9.66 -12.64 -17.39
C ILE A 397 -8.51 -11.64 -17.16
N HIS A 398 -7.33 -11.90 -17.72
CA HIS A 398 -6.15 -11.03 -17.70
C HIS A 398 -5.69 -10.66 -19.13
N PRO A 399 -6.42 -9.78 -19.84
CA PRO A 399 -6.04 -9.39 -21.20
C PRO A 399 -4.63 -8.78 -21.25
N PRO A 400 -3.75 -9.20 -22.19
CA PRO A 400 -2.35 -8.80 -22.19
C PRO A 400 -2.09 -7.39 -22.76
N ASP A 401 -3.03 -6.81 -23.50
CA ASP A 401 -2.92 -5.46 -24.08
C ASP A 401 -3.11 -4.38 -23.00
N LYS A 402 -2.10 -4.22 -22.14
CA LYS A 402 -2.10 -3.21 -21.09
C LYS A 402 -1.72 -1.82 -21.62
N GLN A 403 -1.09 -1.78 -22.80
CA GLN A 403 -0.78 -0.55 -23.53
C GLN A 403 -2.05 0.25 -23.79
N THR A 404 -3.07 -0.37 -24.39
CA THR A 404 -4.30 0.34 -24.72
C THR A 404 -5.04 0.81 -23.46
N VAL A 405 -5.02 0.01 -22.39
CA VAL A 405 -5.62 0.40 -21.09
C VAL A 405 -4.90 1.61 -20.50
N GLY A 406 -3.57 1.58 -20.43
CA GLY A 406 -2.76 2.70 -19.93
C GLY A 406 -2.94 3.97 -20.76
N HIS A 407 -2.97 3.84 -22.09
CA HIS A 407 -3.22 4.94 -23.01
C HIS A 407 -4.60 5.59 -22.80
N ARG A 408 -5.67 4.80 -22.67
CA ARG A 408 -7.02 5.33 -22.41
C ARG A 408 -7.11 6.08 -21.09
N LEU A 409 -6.48 5.57 -20.04
CA LEU A 409 -6.39 6.29 -18.75
C LEU A 409 -5.59 7.58 -18.90
N ALA A 410 -4.53 7.59 -19.72
CA ALA A 410 -3.72 8.78 -19.96
C ALA A 410 -4.52 9.85 -20.72
N LEU A 411 -5.33 9.48 -21.71
CA LEU A 411 -6.21 10.42 -22.40
C LEU A 411 -7.19 11.09 -21.43
N TRP A 412 -7.77 10.34 -20.49
CA TRP A 412 -8.60 10.91 -19.42
C TRP A 412 -7.83 11.95 -18.59
N ALA A 413 -6.61 11.64 -18.18
CA ALA A 413 -5.78 12.57 -17.41
C ALA A 413 -5.42 13.82 -18.23
N LEU A 414 -4.94 13.65 -19.46
CA LEU A 414 -4.58 14.77 -20.35
C LEU A 414 -5.77 15.70 -20.57
N ALA A 415 -6.97 15.16 -20.82
CA ALA A 415 -8.17 15.94 -21.04
C ALA A 415 -8.70 16.61 -19.76
N LYS A 416 -8.88 15.84 -18.68
CA LYS A 416 -9.65 16.27 -17.50
C LYS A 416 -8.79 16.77 -16.34
N THR A 417 -7.55 16.32 -16.24
CA THR A 417 -6.63 16.73 -15.16
C THR A 417 -5.70 17.84 -15.63
N TYR A 418 -5.21 17.73 -16.87
CA TYR A 418 -4.22 18.64 -17.43
C TYR A 418 -4.78 19.63 -18.46
N ASN A 419 -6.10 19.59 -18.69
CA ASN A 419 -6.84 20.50 -19.56
C ASN A 419 -6.27 20.61 -20.99
N GLN A 420 -5.65 19.54 -21.50
CA GLN A 420 -5.23 19.46 -22.89
C GLN A 420 -6.46 19.26 -23.80
N SER A 421 -6.41 19.83 -24.99
CA SER A 421 -7.48 19.75 -25.99
C SER A 421 -7.54 18.36 -26.65
N ILE A 422 -7.97 17.36 -25.89
CA ILE A 422 -8.21 15.99 -26.38
C ILE A 422 -9.71 15.82 -26.60
N THR A 423 -10.12 15.59 -27.85
CA THR A 423 -11.55 15.47 -28.21
C THR A 423 -12.11 14.06 -28.01
N SER A 424 -11.27 13.02 -28.10
CA SER A 424 -11.68 11.61 -27.98
C SER A 424 -10.94 10.93 -26.82
N TYR A 425 -11.23 11.36 -25.58
CA TYR A 425 -10.64 10.78 -24.36
C TYR A 425 -11.54 9.76 -23.66
N ALA A 426 -12.85 9.87 -23.84
CA ALA A 426 -13.85 8.99 -23.23
C ALA A 426 -14.36 7.98 -24.25
N SER A 427 -14.63 6.75 -23.78
CA SER A 427 -15.41 5.79 -24.57
C SER A 427 -16.86 6.28 -24.70
N PRO A 428 -17.57 5.95 -25.81
CA PRO A 428 -18.99 6.27 -25.95
C PRO A 428 -19.78 5.74 -24.74
N LEU A 429 -20.61 6.61 -24.17
CA LEU A 429 -21.58 6.26 -23.15
C LEU A 429 -22.95 6.24 -23.84
N PHE A 430 -23.75 5.24 -23.54
CA PHE A 430 -25.11 5.12 -24.05
C PHE A 430 -26.07 5.37 -22.89
N ASP A 431 -27.05 6.25 -23.12
CA ASP A 431 -28.10 6.62 -22.15
C ASP A 431 -29.19 5.54 -22.05
#